data_AF-A0AAD9TFA9-F1
#
_entry.id   AF-A0AAD9TFA9-F1
#
_cell.length_a   1.000
_cell.length_b   1.000
_cell.length_c   1.000
_cell.angle_alpha   90.00
_cell.angle_beta   90.00
_cell.angle_gamma   90.00
#
_symmetry.space_group_name_H-M   'P 1'
#
loop_
_entity.id
_entity.type
_entity.pdbx_description
1 polymer ?
#
loop_
_entity_poly.entity_id
_entity_poly.type
_entity_poly.pdbx_seq_one_letter_code
_entity_poly.pdbx_strand_id
1 'polypeptide(L)'
;MDCFTFSMYINGWAKTHKVGVNDVDIPDSECADTLFPARELSWNKLPEITKSETVTKRFLFEAETISKLKDEAMSGCGFTYSQPSTVEVMTALIWRAQHNLSKIRAPKEFCDIDANEFERLNIRKNTRELLRKLFHND
;
A
#
# COMPACT_ATOMS: atom_id res chain seq x y z
N MET A 1 8.07 5.73 9.78
CA MET A 1 7.04 6.63 9.21
C MET A 1 6.42 5.99 7.97
N ASP A 2 5.09 5.96 7.88
CA ASP A 2 4.37 5.47 6.69
C ASP A 2 3.94 6.63 5.76
N CYS A 3 3.43 6.30 4.56
CA CYS A 3 3.02 7.31 3.58
C CYS A 3 1.91 8.22 4.12
N PHE A 4 0.99 7.69 4.94
CA PHE A 4 -0.09 8.48 5.52
C PHE A 4 0.45 9.56 6.47
N THR A 5 1.32 9.18 7.40
CA THR A 5 1.95 10.10 8.34
C THR A 5 2.83 11.11 7.60
N PHE A 6 3.58 10.67 6.59
CA PHE A 6 4.39 11.58 5.78
C PHE A 6 3.53 12.61 5.06
N SER A 7 2.37 12.23 4.49
CA SER A 7 1.42 13.17 3.91
C SER A 7 0.86 14.16 4.93
N MET A 8 0.50 13.71 6.14
CA MET A 8 0.05 14.61 7.22
C MET A 8 1.14 15.61 7.59
N TYR A 9 2.40 15.17 7.69
CA TYR A 9 3.53 16.05 7.96
C TYR A 9 3.72 17.11 6.86
N ILE A 10 3.73 16.70 5.58
CA ILE A 10 3.87 17.64 4.45
C ILE A 10 2.71 18.64 4.44
N ASN A 11 1.48 18.20 4.69
CA ASN A 11 0.32 19.07 4.76
C ASN A 11 0.42 20.06 5.95
N GLY A 12 0.84 19.57 7.12
CA GLY A 12 1.08 20.40 8.31
C GLY A 12 2.15 21.46 8.05
N TRP A 13 3.27 21.07 7.44
CA TRP A 13 4.34 21.99 7.04
C TRP A 13 3.87 23.04 6.03
N ALA A 14 3.06 22.64 5.03
CA ALA A 14 2.48 23.58 4.08
C ALA A 14 1.49 24.55 4.76
N LYS A 15 0.76 24.09 5.78
CA LYS A 15 -0.20 24.89 6.54
C LYS A 15 0.51 25.89 7.47
N THR A 16 1.56 25.47 8.18
CA THR A 16 2.34 26.38 9.05
C THR A 16 2.91 27.56 8.24
N HIS A 17 3.36 27.31 7.01
CA HIS A 17 3.88 28.36 6.14
C HIS A 17 2.80 29.37 5.69
N LYS A 18 1.52 28.98 5.62
CA LYS A 18 0.43 29.83 5.12
C LYS A 18 -0.27 30.63 6.22
N VAL A 19 -0.54 30.01 7.37
CA VAL A 19 -1.40 30.56 8.42
C VAL A 19 -0.71 30.62 9.80
N GLY A 20 0.53 30.16 9.90
CA GLY A 20 1.29 30.08 11.15
C GLY A 20 1.07 28.76 11.91
N VAL A 21 1.85 28.56 12.98
CA VAL A 21 1.94 27.29 13.71
C VAL A 21 0.69 26.98 14.55
N ASN A 22 -0.12 27.99 14.89
CA ASN A 22 -1.24 27.86 15.82
C ASN A 22 -2.46 27.09 15.27
N ASP A 23 -2.51 26.82 13.96
CA ASP A 23 -3.63 26.14 13.30
C ASP A 23 -3.18 24.81 12.65
N VAL A 24 -2.14 24.15 13.17
CA VAL A 24 -1.68 22.87 12.62
C VAL A 24 -1.97 21.74 13.59
N ASP A 25 -2.70 20.73 13.10
CA ASP A 25 -2.95 19.50 13.83
C ASP A 25 -1.62 18.76 14.01
N ILE A 26 -1.14 18.70 15.25
CA ILE A 26 0.06 17.96 15.62
C ILE A 26 -0.36 16.50 15.83
N PRO A 27 0.21 15.54 15.07
CA PRO A 27 -0.05 14.13 15.29
C PRO A 27 0.54 13.67 16.62
N ASP A 28 -0.16 12.76 17.29
CA ASP A 28 0.19 12.30 18.63
C ASP A 28 1.23 11.18 18.56
N SER A 29 2.38 11.42 19.19
CA SER A 29 3.51 10.49 19.25
C SER A 29 3.46 9.57 20.48
N GLU A 30 2.66 9.88 21.49
CA GLU A 30 2.66 9.16 22.78
C GLU A 30 1.70 7.96 22.79
N CYS A 31 0.89 7.81 21.75
CA CYS A 31 -0.15 6.78 21.67
C CYS A 31 0.33 5.39 21.16
N ALA A 32 1.59 5.23 20.72
CA ALA A 32 2.06 3.95 20.15
C ALA A 32 2.05 2.81 21.20
N ASP A 33 2.68 3.04 22.35
CA ASP A 33 2.80 2.05 23.43
C ASP A 33 1.46 1.67 24.09
N THR A 34 0.46 2.56 24.01
CA THR A 34 -0.89 2.30 24.55
C THR A 34 -1.83 1.62 23.56
N LEU A 35 -1.59 1.79 22.25
CA LEU A 35 -2.45 1.22 21.21
C LEU A 35 -1.99 -0.16 20.76
N PHE A 36 -0.70 -0.47 20.86
CA PHE A 36 -0.16 -1.78 20.49
C PHE A 36 0.59 -2.41 21.68
N PRO A 37 -0.01 -3.37 22.40
CA PRO A 37 0.71 -4.08 23.44
C PRO A 37 1.89 -4.85 22.84
N ALA A 38 3.04 -4.80 23.50
CA ALA A 38 4.24 -5.51 23.09
C ALA A 38 3.94 -6.98 22.83
N ARG A 39 4.17 -7.43 21.58
CA ARG A 39 4.16 -8.85 21.21
C ARG A 39 5.58 -9.28 20.94
N GLU A 40 5.95 -10.45 21.44
CA GLU A 40 7.16 -11.18 21.06
C GLU A 40 7.04 -11.54 19.56
N LEU A 41 7.51 -10.64 18.69
CA LEU A 41 7.57 -10.87 17.26
C LEU A 41 8.94 -11.46 16.93
N SER A 42 8.95 -12.65 16.34
CA SER A 42 10.16 -13.19 15.74
C SER A 42 10.52 -12.32 14.53
N TRP A 43 11.51 -11.44 14.69
CA TRP A 43 12.00 -10.62 13.58
C TRP A 43 12.69 -11.51 12.56
N ASN A 44 11.97 -11.84 11.50
CA ASN A 44 12.59 -12.39 10.31
C ASN A 44 13.47 -11.30 9.69
N LYS A 45 14.71 -11.65 9.36
CA LYS A 45 15.65 -10.73 8.72
C LYS A 45 15.00 -10.22 7.43
N LEU A 46 14.87 -8.89 7.32
CA LEU A 46 14.38 -8.26 6.11
C LEU A 46 15.27 -8.72 4.93
N PRO A 47 14.66 -9.07 3.77
CA PRO A 47 15.44 -9.44 2.60
C PRO A 47 16.40 -8.31 2.24
N GLU A 48 17.65 -8.68 1.97
CA GLU A 48 18.68 -7.72 1.60
C GLU A 48 18.33 -7.09 0.25
N ILE A 49 18.26 -5.76 0.23
CA ILE A 49 18.02 -5.01 -1.01
C ILE A 49 19.30 -5.08 -1.84
N THR A 50 19.33 -6.00 -2.80
CA THR A 50 20.43 -6.09 -3.76
C THR A 50 20.32 -4.94 -4.75
N LYS A 51 21.43 -4.22 -4.95
CA LYS A 51 21.54 -3.21 -6.02
C LYS A 51 21.59 -3.93 -7.37
N SER A 52 20.42 -4.12 -7.96
CA SER A 52 20.29 -4.54 -9.35
C SER A 52 20.03 -3.32 -10.23
N GLU A 53 20.44 -3.39 -11.51
CA GLU A 53 20.13 -2.36 -12.48
C GLU A 53 18.63 -2.41 -12.82
N THR A 54 17.85 -1.56 -12.15
CA THR A 54 16.40 -1.49 -12.35
C THR A 54 16.00 -0.22 -13.07
N VAL A 55 15.20 -0.35 -14.12
CA VAL A 55 14.57 0.80 -14.80
C VAL A 55 13.22 1.09 -14.15
N THR A 56 13.04 2.31 -13.67
CA THR A 56 11.73 2.78 -13.19
C THR A 56 10.91 3.32 -14.37
N LYS A 57 9.69 2.81 -14.55
CA LYS A 57 8.74 3.30 -15.55
C LYS A 57 7.45 3.77 -14.87
N ARG A 58 6.84 4.82 -15.42
CA ARG A 58 5.52 5.31 -15.00
C ARG A 58 4.48 4.88 -16.03
N PHE A 59 3.43 4.22 -15.56
CA PHE A 59 2.26 3.86 -16.36
C PHE A 59 1.09 4.74 -15.94
N LEU A 60 0.45 5.39 -16.92
CA LEU A 60 -0.75 6.20 -16.70
C LEU A 60 -1.96 5.37 -17.12
N PHE A 61 -2.95 5.28 -16.25
CA PHE A 61 -4.21 4.60 -16.50
C PHE A 61 -5.33 5.62 -16.43
N GLU A 62 -6.07 5.75 -17.53
CA GLU A 62 -7.19 6.69 -17.61
C GLU A 62 -8.40 6.15 -16.85
N ALA A 63 -9.27 7.06 -16.41
CA ALA A 63 -10.48 6.69 -15.67
C ALA A 63 -11.38 5.74 -16.48
N GLU A 64 -11.49 5.94 -17.80
CA GLU A 64 -12.26 5.06 -18.69
C GLU A 64 -11.66 3.65 -18.73
N THR A 65 -10.33 3.53 -18.82
CA THR A 65 -9.63 2.24 -18.80
C THR A 65 -9.84 1.52 -17.47
N ILE A 66 -9.77 2.24 -16.35
CA ILE A 66 -10.00 1.68 -15.01
C ILE A 66 -11.44 1.18 -14.88
N SER A 67 -12.42 1.92 -15.39
CA SER A 67 -13.82 1.48 -15.38
C SER A 67 -14.02 0.19 -16.18
N LYS A 68 -13.47 0.12 -17.40
CA LYS A 68 -13.51 -1.12 -18.21
C LYS A 68 -12.88 -2.30 -17.50
N LEU A 69 -11.72 -2.10 -16.85
CA LEU A 69 -11.05 -3.14 -16.08
C LEU A 69 -11.90 -3.64 -14.90
N LYS A 70 -12.65 -2.75 -14.23
CA LYS A 70 -13.59 -3.15 -13.17
C LYS A 70 -14.73 -4.00 -13.72
N ASP A 71 -15.29 -3.63 -14.87
CA ASP A 71 -16.37 -4.37 -15.50
C ASP A 71 -15.91 -5.77 -15.96
N GLU A 72 -14.70 -5.86 -16.52
CA GLU A 72 -14.06 -7.13 -16.88
C GLU A 72 -13.79 -8.01 -15.65
N ALA A 73 -13.27 -7.42 -14.57
CA ALA A 73 -13.06 -8.11 -13.32
C ALA A 73 -14.38 -8.67 -12.78
N MET A 74 -15.44 -7.86 -12.74
CA MET A 74 -16.77 -8.29 -12.32
C MET A 74 -17.38 -9.39 -13.19
N SER A 75 -17.09 -9.40 -14.49
CA SER A 75 -17.57 -10.44 -15.40
C SER A 75 -16.91 -11.81 -15.16
N GLY A 76 -15.66 -11.82 -14.67
CA GLY A 76 -14.93 -13.03 -14.31
C GLY A 76 -15.19 -13.51 -12.88
N CYS A 77 -15.65 -12.63 -12.00
CA CYS A 77 -16.10 -12.96 -10.65
C CYS A 77 -17.56 -13.42 -10.73
N GLY A 78 -17.90 -14.59 -10.18
CA GLY A 78 -19.32 -14.97 -10.06
C GLY A 78 -20.15 -13.86 -9.38
N PHE A 79 -21.46 -13.81 -9.65
CA PHE A 79 -22.45 -12.78 -9.28
C PHE A 79 -22.53 -12.33 -7.79
N THR A 80 -21.65 -12.80 -6.92
CA THR A 80 -21.73 -12.65 -5.46
C THR A 80 -20.75 -11.65 -4.85
N TYR A 81 -19.88 -11.00 -5.64
CA TYR A 81 -18.89 -10.05 -5.11
C TYR A 81 -19.32 -8.60 -5.30
N SER A 82 -19.00 -7.74 -4.32
CA SER A 82 -19.11 -6.29 -4.46
C SER A 82 -18.18 -5.79 -5.56
N GLN A 83 -18.51 -4.65 -6.18
CA GLN A 83 -17.62 -4.03 -7.17
C GLN A 83 -16.21 -3.83 -6.61
N PRO A 84 -15.16 -4.29 -7.31
CA PRO A 84 -13.79 -4.14 -6.83
C PRO A 84 -13.37 -2.67 -6.85
N SER A 85 -12.62 -2.28 -5.83
CA SER A 85 -12.00 -0.97 -5.75
C SER A 85 -10.94 -0.79 -6.84
N THR A 86 -10.61 0.46 -7.15
CA THR A 86 -9.54 0.76 -8.11
C THR A 86 -8.20 0.17 -7.67
N VAL A 87 -7.93 0.16 -6.37
CA VAL A 87 -6.67 -0.39 -5.84
C VAL A 87 -6.62 -1.90 -6.10
N GLU A 88 -7.67 -2.64 -5.75
CA GLU A 88 -7.73 -4.10 -5.96
C GLU A 88 -7.53 -4.47 -7.43
N VAL A 89 -8.22 -3.79 -8.36
CA VAL A 89 -8.10 -4.07 -9.80
C VAL A 89 -6.68 -3.78 -10.32
N MET A 90 -6.09 -2.65 -9.91
CA MET A 90 -4.76 -2.26 -10.34
C MET A 90 -3.67 -3.17 -9.77
N THR A 91 -3.79 -3.55 -8.49
CA THR A 91 -2.92 -4.50 -7.81
C THR A 91 -2.97 -5.86 -8.52
N ALA A 92 -4.17 -6.41 -8.75
CA ALA A 92 -4.34 -7.66 -9.48
C ALA A 92 -3.77 -7.62 -10.91
N LEU A 93 -3.91 -6.49 -11.60
CA LEU A 93 -3.32 -6.30 -12.94
C LEU A 93 -1.79 -6.33 -12.91
N ILE A 94 -1.18 -5.59 -11.98
CA ILE A 94 0.28 -5.57 -11.81
C ILE A 94 0.79 -6.96 -11.45
N TRP A 95 0.12 -7.62 -10.50
CA TRP A 95 0.43 -8.98 -10.09
C TRP A 95 0.43 -9.95 -11.27
N ARG A 96 -0.65 -9.95 -12.05
CA ARG A 96 -0.79 -10.78 -13.26
C ARG A 96 0.31 -10.48 -14.28
N ALA A 97 0.64 -9.21 -14.49
CA ALA A 97 1.71 -8.82 -15.41
C ALA A 97 3.08 -9.31 -14.93
N GLN A 98 3.40 -9.15 -13.65
CA GLN A 98 4.66 -9.62 -13.05
C GLN A 98 4.78 -11.15 -13.15
N HIS A 99 3.72 -11.87 -12.80
CA HIS A 99 3.67 -13.33 -12.89
C HIS A 99 3.81 -13.84 -14.33
N ASN A 100 3.22 -13.16 -15.31
CA ASN A 100 3.41 -13.53 -16.72
C ASN A 100 4.84 -13.26 -17.20
N LEU A 101 5.45 -12.15 -16.76
CA LEU A 101 6.83 -11.83 -17.09
C LEU A 101 7.83 -12.79 -16.42
N SER A 102 7.58 -13.23 -15.19
CA SER A 102 8.43 -14.22 -14.51
C SER A 102 8.41 -15.55 -15.25
N LYS A 103 7.23 -16.02 -15.70
CA LYS A 103 7.09 -17.24 -16.52
C LYS A 103 7.89 -17.20 -17.82
N ILE A 104 7.96 -16.04 -18.48
CA ILE A 104 8.71 -15.89 -19.73
C ILE A 104 10.23 -15.92 -19.47
N ARG A 105 10.67 -15.43 -18.31
CA ARG A 105 12.10 -15.29 -17.96
C ARG A 105 12.67 -16.47 -17.18
N ALA A 106 11.84 -17.31 -16.59
CA ALA A 106 12.30 -18.47 -15.82
C ALA A 106 12.89 -19.55 -16.75
N PRO A 107 14.05 -20.15 -16.42
CA PRO A 107 14.44 -21.43 -16.99
C PRO A 107 13.34 -22.47 -16.66
N LYS A 108 13.08 -23.41 -17.57
CA LYS A 108 11.97 -24.40 -17.50
C LYS A 108 11.88 -25.26 -16.21
N GLU A 109 12.82 -25.14 -15.28
CA GLU A 109 12.90 -25.93 -14.04
C GLU A 109 12.46 -25.16 -12.78
N PHE A 110 12.02 -23.91 -12.89
CA PHE A 110 11.71 -23.06 -11.73
C PHE A 110 10.23 -22.62 -11.74
N CYS A 111 9.31 -23.58 -11.56
CA CYS A 111 7.87 -23.32 -11.61
C CYS A 111 7.22 -23.02 -10.25
N ASP A 112 7.92 -23.17 -9.13
CA ASP A 112 7.31 -23.02 -7.79
C ASP A 112 8.00 -21.91 -6.98
N ILE A 113 7.96 -20.66 -7.48
CA ILE A 113 8.17 -19.50 -6.60
C ILE A 113 6.82 -19.15 -6.01
N ASP A 114 6.65 -19.35 -4.71
CA ASP A 114 5.59 -18.72 -3.93
C ASP A 114 5.75 -17.20 -4.05
N ALA A 115 5.05 -16.63 -5.03
CA ALA A 115 4.95 -15.21 -5.20
C ALA A 115 4.08 -14.69 -4.04
N ASN A 116 4.73 -14.14 -3.01
CA ASN A 116 4.04 -13.49 -1.91
C ASN A 116 3.76 -12.03 -2.30
N GLU A 117 2.48 -11.68 -2.40
CA GLU A 117 2.05 -10.29 -2.55
C GLU A 117 2.05 -9.63 -1.18
N PHE A 118 2.82 -8.55 -1.02
CA PHE A 118 2.80 -7.77 0.21
C PHE A 118 2.00 -6.49 -0.02
N GLU A 119 0.70 -6.55 0.25
CA GLU A 119 -0.14 -5.36 0.26
C GLU A 119 0.03 -4.61 1.60
N ARG A 120 0.44 -3.35 1.52
CA ARG A 120 0.53 -2.47 2.70
C ARG A 120 -0.83 -1.84 2.97
N LEU A 121 -1.59 -2.44 3.88
CA LEU A 121 -2.88 -1.92 4.31
C LEU A 121 -2.70 -0.81 5.36
N ASN A 122 -3.38 0.31 5.16
CA ASN A 122 -3.51 1.34 6.20
C ASN A 122 -4.65 0.99 7.16
N ILE A 123 -4.31 0.39 8.29
CA ILE A 123 -5.27 -0.05 9.32
C ILE A 123 -6.06 1.12 9.96
N ARG A 124 -5.56 2.36 9.88
CA ARG A 124 -6.17 3.56 10.49
C ARG A 124 -7.50 3.96 9.85
N LYS A 125 -7.81 3.45 8.65
CA LYS A 125 -9.10 3.67 7.97
C LYS A 125 -10.25 2.90 8.64
N ASN A 126 -9.97 1.85 9.40
CA ASN A 126 -10.98 0.88 9.85
C ASN A 126 -11.22 0.90 11.37
N THR A 127 -10.82 1.97 12.06
CA THR A 127 -10.79 1.99 13.53
C THR A 127 -11.13 3.36 14.12
N ARG A 128 -11.50 3.35 15.42
CA ARG A 128 -11.94 4.50 16.24
C ARG A 128 -11.05 5.74 16.05
N GLU A 129 -11.65 6.92 16.20
CA GLU A 129 -11.08 8.27 16.03
C GLU A 129 -9.64 8.49 16.54
N LEU A 130 -9.25 7.75 17.58
CA LEU A 130 -7.92 7.77 18.18
C LEU A 130 -6.81 7.28 17.22
N LEU A 131 -7.10 6.34 16.33
CA LEU A 131 -6.11 5.76 15.41
C LEU A 131 -5.79 6.66 14.20
N ARG A 132 -6.59 7.70 13.94
CA ARG A 132 -6.30 8.69 12.88
C ARG A 132 -5.16 9.64 13.21
N LYS A 133 -4.82 9.78 14.51
CA LYS A 133 -3.80 10.72 14.99
C LYS A 133 -2.43 10.08 15.22
N LEU A 134 -2.32 8.76 15.04
CA LEU A 134 -1.07 8.04 15.26
C LEU A 134 0.02 8.47 14.28
N PHE A 135 1.19 8.80 14.82
CA PHE A 135 2.34 9.23 14.04
C PHE A 135 3.22 8.08 13.52
N HIS A 136 3.15 6.88 14.10
CA HIS A 136 4.01 5.75 13.73
C HIS A 136 3.23 4.47 13.44
N ASN A 137 3.83 3.63 12.60
CA ASN A 137 3.48 2.21 12.46
C ASN A 137 4.61 1.46 13.16
N ASP A 138 4.26 0.65 14.15
CA ASP A 138 5.17 -0.30 14.80
C ASP A 138 5.31 -1.58 13.95
#